data_AF-A0A924XQL5-F1
#
_entry.id   AF-A0A924XQL5-F1
#
_cell.length_a   1.000
_cell.length_b   1.000
_cell.length_c   1.000
_cell.angle_alpha   90.00
_cell.angle_beta   90.00
_cell.angle_gamma   90.00
#
_symmetry.space_group_name_H-M   'P 1'
#
loop_
_entity.id
_entity.type
_entity.pdbx_description
1 polymer ?
#
loop_
_entity_poly.entity_id
_entity_poly.type
_entity_poly.pdbx_seq_one_letter_code
_entity_poly.pdbx_strand_id
1 'polypeptide(L)'
;WSYRKDAFDDVFEAWIDNFMQPGNLAGGFAYYQAAHAARLAMMAGHAPAQPPIGLPTCVRWAEHDPIFPYAWTDRLGETFSALDLAMLPGVGHFPHREDPDRAAAEIAGFFGRLRG
;
A
#
# COMPACT_ATOMS: atom_id res chain seq x y z
N TRP A 1 2.66 -8.04 -10.83
CA TRP A 1 2.40 -7.21 -9.64
C TRP A 1 1.47 -6.07 -10.03
N SER A 2 1.74 -5.33 -11.11
CA SER A 2 0.70 -4.51 -11.74
C SER A 2 -0.38 -5.38 -12.40
N TYR A 3 -1.63 -4.94 -12.32
CA TYR A 3 -2.74 -5.52 -13.07
C TYR A 3 -2.76 -4.95 -14.51
N ARG A 4 -2.71 -3.63 -14.64
CA ARG A 4 -2.48 -2.92 -15.91
C ARG A 4 -1.01 -3.02 -16.31
N LYS A 5 -0.76 -3.63 -17.47
CA LYS A 5 0.60 -4.05 -17.90
C LYS A 5 1.43 -2.91 -18.46
N ASP A 6 0.76 -1.89 -18.98
CA ASP A 6 1.30 -0.66 -19.53
C ASP A 6 1.66 0.40 -18.46
N ALA A 7 1.29 0.18 -17.19
CA ALA A 7 1.37 1.17 -16.13
C ALA A 7 2.78 1.68 -15.79
N PHE A 8 3.83 1.10 -16.38
CA PHE A 8 5.22 1.51 -16.17
C PHE A 8 5.97 1.81 -17.46
N ASP A 9 5.34 1.71 -18.63
CA ASP A 9 6.03 1.81 -19.93
C ASP A 9 6.75 3.15 -20.10
N ASP A 10 6.20 4.23 -19.56
CA ASP A 10 6.76 5.60 -19.61
C ASP A 10 7.86 5.88 -18.57
N VAL A 11 8.03 5.01 -17.57
CA VAL A 11 8.98 5.24 -16.45
C VAL A 11 9.97 4.10 -16.22
N PHE A 12 9.88 3.03 -17.02
CA PHE A 12 10.64 1.80 -16.78
C PHE A 12 12.15 2.04 -16.72
N GLU A 13 12.70 2.79 -17.69
CA GLU A 13 14.13 3.14 -17.72
C GLU A 13 14.54 3.98 -16.51
N ALA A 14 13.74 4.98 -16.12
CA ALA A 14 14.03 5.81 -14.95
C ALA A 14 14.06 4.99 -13.65
N TRP A 15 13.24 3.94 -13.55
CA TRP A 15 13.26 3.01 -12.42
C TRP A 15 14.55 2.18 -12.42
N ILE A 16 14.94 1.63 -13.58
CA ILE A 16 16.20 0.88 -13.72
C ILE A 16 17.39 1.76 -13.33
N ASP A 17 17.48 2.96 -13.91
CA ASP A 17 18.56 3.91 -13.65
C ASP A 17 18.67 4.24 -12.16
N ASN A 18 17.54 4.42 -11.49
CA ASN A 18 17.51 4.64 -10.05
C ASN A 18 17.99 3.41 -9.28
N PHE A 19 17.49 2.21 -9.56
CA PHE A 19 17.93 1.00 -8.83
C PHE A 19 19.40 0.66 -9.08
N MET A 20 19.95 1.02 -10.24
CA MET A 20 21.36 0.80 -10.58
C MET A 20 22.32 1.80 -9.92
N GLN A 21 21.84 2.85 -9.25
CA GLN A 21 22.71 3.72 -8.47
C GLN A 21 23.39 2.95 -7.33
N PRO A 22 24.66 3.25 -7.01
CA PRO A 22 25.39 2.57 -5.94
C PRO A 22 24.62 2.57 -4.61
N GLY A 23 24.35 1.37 -4.09
CA GLY A 23 23.67 1.19 -2.81
C GLY A 23 22.14 1.07 -2.88
N ASN A 24 21.47 1.39 -4.00
CA ASN A 24 20.00 1.38 -4.04
C ASN A 24 19.40 -0.03 -4.00
N LEU A 25 19.98 -1.00 -4.72
CA LEU A 25 19.59 -2.42 -4.58
C LEU A 25 19.84 -2.94 -3.15
N ALA A 26 21.01 -2.62 -2.58
CA ALA A 26 21.35 -3.02 -1.21
C ALA A 26 20.39 -2.40 -0.19
N GLY A 27 20.03 -1.12 -0.34
CA GLY A 27 19.05 -0.42 0.49
C GLY A 27 17.66 -1.06 0.42
N GLY A 28 17.23 -1.51 -0.77
CA GLY A 28 16.00 -2.28 -0.94
C GLY A 28 15.99 -3.56 -0.12
N PHE A 29 17.08 -4.33 -0.13
CA PHE A 29 17.20 -5.54 0.71
C PHE A 29 17.36 -5.24 2.21
N ALA A 30 18.05 -4.16 2.56
CA ALA A 30 18.24 -3.73 3.93
C ALA A 30 16.90 -3.45 4.64
N TYR A 31 15.90 -2.92 3.93
CA TYR A 31 14.53 -2.77 4.44
C TYR A 31 13.95 -4.11 4.92
N TYR A 32 14.06 -5.17 4.11
CA TYR A 32 13.56 -6.50 4.47
C TYR A 32 14.34 -7.12 5.64
N GLN A 33 15.65 -6.91 5.69
CA GLN A 33 16.48 -7.35 6.82
C GLN A 33 16.06 -6.66 8.12
N ALA A 34 15.88 -5.34 8.08
CA ALA A 34 15.45 -4.56 9.24
C ALA A 34 14.06 -4.98 9.75
N ALA A 35 13.13 -5.32 8.84
CA ALA A 35 11.78 -5.76 9.18
C ALA A 35 11.69 -7.24 9.60
N HIS A 36 12.76 -8.04 9.41
CA HIS A 36 12.70 -9.50 9.48
C HIS A 36 12.19 -10.03 10.83
N ALA A 37 12.80 -9.60 11.93
CA ALA A 37 12.45 -10.09 13.27
C ALA A 37 10.99 -9.76 13.64
N ALA A 38 10.56 -8.52 13.37
CA ALA A 38 9.18 -8.08 13.60
C ALA A 38 8.18 -8.87 12.74
N ARG A 39 8.52 -9.13 11.47
CA ARG A 39 7.66 -9.91 10.58
C ARG A 39 7.52 -11.36 11.02
N LEU A 40 8.61 -12.00 11.48
CA LEU A 40 8.56 -13.34 12.06
C LEU A 40 7.69 -13.38 13.33
N ALA A 41 7.83 -12.41 14.23
CA ALA A 41 6.99 -12.31 15.41
C ALA A 41 5.51 -12.16 15.04
N MET A 42 5.18 -11.32 14.06
CA MET A 42 3.82 -11.15 13.56
C MET A 42 3.24 -12.45 12.99
N MET A 43 3.99 -13.15 12.13
CA MET A 43 3.55 -14.42 11.54
C MET A 43 3.37 -15.52 12.59
N ALA A 44 4.14 -15.48 13.68
CA ALA A 44 4.03 -16.40 14.80
C ALA A 44 2.96 -16.00 15.84
N GLY A 45 2.24 -14.89 15.63
CA GLY A 45 1.24 -14.40 16.58
C GLY A 45 1.83 -13.79 17.86
N HIS A 46 3.12 -13.46 17.87
CA HIS A 46 3.86 -12.87 19.00
C HIS A 46 4.06 -11.35 18.86
N ALA A 47 3.51 -10.73 17.82
CA ALA A 47 3.58 -9.27 17.71
C ALA A 47 2.82 -8.61 18.87
N PRO A 48 3.37 -7.54 19.48
CA PRO A 48 2.68 -6.84 20.55
C PRO A 48 1.39 -6.20 20.01
N ALA A 49 0.32 -6.33 20.78
CA ALA A 49 -0.92 -5.62 20.50
C ALA A 49 -0.66 -4.11 20.50
N GLN A 50 -1.15 -3.41 19.49
CA GLN A 50 -1.12 -1.95 19.40
C GLN A 50 -2.51 -1.41 19.76
N PRO A 51 -2.60 -0.24 20.42
CA PRO A 51 -3.88 0.42 20.60
C PRO A 51 -4.46 0.81 19.22
N PRO A 52 -5.79 0.78 19.04
CA PRO A 52 -6.42 1.24 17.80
C PRO A 52 -6.08 2.71 17.50
N ILE A 53 -5.90 3.00 16.22
CA ILE A 53 -5.69 4.35 15.70
C ILE A 53 -7.06 5.02 15.52
N GLY A 54 -7.29 6.08 16.29
CA GLY A 54 -8.57 6.84 16.28
C GLY A 54 -8.67 7.95 15.25
N LEU A 55 -7.60 8.21 14.47
CA LEU A 55 -7.63 9.22 13.43
C LEU A 55 -8.45 8.74 12.22
N PRO A 56 -9.21 9.63 11.56
CA PRO A 56 -9.86 9.30 10.30
C PRO A 56 -8.88 8.67 9.33
N THR A 57 -9.20 7.48 8.83
CA THR A 57 -8.32 6.70 7.96
C THR A 57 -9.06 6.27 6.71
N CYS A 58 -8.52 6.61 5.55
CA CYS A 58 -9.03 6.17 4.25
C CYS A 58 -8.15 5.04 3.72
N VAL A 59 -8.78 3.91 3.39
CA VAL A 59 -8.14 2.78 2.72
C VAL A 59 -8.87 2.54 1.40
N ARG A 60 -8.13 2.63 0.31
CA ARG A 60 -8.57 2.21 -1.03
C ARG A 60 -7.77 0.99 -1.44
N TRP A 61 -8.44 -0.16 -1.43
CA TRP A 61 -7.79 -1.45 -1.59
C TRP A 61 -7.95 -1.97 -3.01
N ALA A 62 -6.83 -2.23 -3.69
CA ALA A 62 -6.85 -2.65 -5.08
C ALA A 62 -7.56 -4.00 -5.28
N GLU A 63 -8.48 -4.06 -6.25
CA GLU A 63 -9.26 -5.25 -6.58
C GLU A 63 -8.38 -6.45 -6.97
N HIS A 64 -7.30 -6.19 -7.71
CA HIS A 64 -6.47 -7.22 -8.32
C HIS A 64 -5.07 -7.31 -7.71
N ASP A 65 -4.89 -6.90 -6.44
CA ASP A 65 -3.63 -7.06 -5.74
C ASP A 65 -3.35 -8.56 -5.47
N PRO A 66 -2.27 -9.14 -6.04
CA PRO A 66 -1.97 -10.56 -5.86
C PRO A 66 -1.31 -10.90 -4.51
N ILE A 67 -0.91 -9.89 -3.72
CA ILE A 67 -0.20 -10.03 -2.45
C ILE A 67 -1.16 -9.86 -1.28
N PHE A 68 -2.13 -8.98 -1.45
CA PHE A 68 -3.06 -8.58 -0.41
C PHE A 68 -4.51 -8.77 -0.90
N PRO A 69 -5.08 -9.99 -0.79
CA PRO A 69 -6.47 -10.23 -1.15
C PRO A 69 -7.42 -9.28 -0.42
N TYR A 70 -8.43 -8.75 -1.13
CA TYR A 70 -9.43 -7.87 -0.52
C TYR A 70 -10.13 -8.52 0.68
N ALA A 71 -10.30 -9.84 0.67
CA ALA A 71 -10.88 -10.57 1.79
C ALA A 71 -10.13 -10.38 3.13
N TRP A 72 -8.86 -9.95 3.12
CA TRP A 72 -8.06 -9.69 4.33
C TRP A 72 -8.34 -8.30 4.96
N THR A 73 -9.23 -7.50 4.36
CA THR A 73 -9.59 -6.19 4.91
C THR A 73 -10.59 -6.29 6.08
N ASP A 74 -11.15 -7.48 6.33
CA ASP A 74 -12.18 -7.76 7.33
C ASP A 74 -11.77 -7.33 8.76
N ARG A 75 -10.47 -7.34 9.05
CA ARG A 75 -9.92 -6.96 10.36
C ARG A 75 -9.34 -5.54 10.42
N LEU A 76 -9.38 -4.75 9.36
CA LEU A 76 -8.81 -3.39 9.37
C LEU A 76 -9.47 -2.49 10.42
N GLY A 77 -10.76 -2.70 10.72
CA GLY A 77 -11.48 -1.98 11.76
C GLY A 77 -10.95 -2.22 13.19
N GLU A 78 -10.20 -3.30 13.42
CA GLU A 78 -9.51 -3.54 14.70
C GLU A 78 -8.29 -2.61 14.86
N THR A 79 -7.67 -2.18 13.75
CA THR A 79 -6.52 -1.27 13.75
C THR A 79 -6.94 0.19 13.64
N PHE A 80 -7.94 0.49 12.81
CA PHE A 80 -8.41 1.86 12.55
C PHE A 80 -9.89 1.98 12.95
N SER A 81 -10.17 2.70 14.05
CA SER A 81 -11.54 2.78 14.55
C SER A 81 -12.44 3.77 13.79
N ALA A 82 -11.83 4.69 13.02
CA ALA A 82 -12.51 5.63 12.12
C ALA A 82 -12.15 5.34 10.65
N LEU A 83 -12.54 4.14 10.18
CA LEU A 83 -12.16 3.61 8.87
C LEU A 83 -13.18 3.93 7.76
N ASP A 84 -12.71 4.59 6.70
CA ASP A 84 -13.33 4.70 5.39
C ASP A 84 -12.64 3.70 4.45
N LEU A 85 -13.20 2.49 4.34
CA LEU A 85 -12.69 1.42 3.48
C LEU A 85 -13.53 1.28 2.22
N ALA A 86 -12.87 1.26 1.06
CA ALA A 86 -13.50 0.87 -0.20
C ALA A 86 -12.51 0.13 -1.10
N MET A 87 -13.04 -0.74 -1.96
CA MET A 87 -12.27 -1.35 -3.04
C MET A 87 -11.98 -0.32 -4.13
N LEU A 88 -10.84 -0.45 -4.79
CA LEU A 88 -10.43 0.31 -5.96
C LEU A 88 -10.41 -0.63 -7.18
N PRO A 89 -11.51 -0.65 -7.97
CA PRO A 89 -11.64 -1.51 -9.15
C PRO A 89 -10.60 -1.29 -10.23
N GLY A 90 -10.26 -2.36 -10.95
CA GLY A 90 -9.46 -2.31 -12.18
C GLY A 90 -7.97 -1.97 -12.00
N VAL A 91 -7.46 -2.02 -10.76
CA VAL A 91 -6.05 -1.80 -10.44
C VAL A 91 -5.49 -2.94 -9.58
N GLY A 92 -4.18 -3.14 -9.67
CA GLY A 92 -3.42 -4.09 -8.88
C GLY A 92 -2.56 -3.40 -7.82
N HIS A 93 -1.37 -3.96 -7.59
CA HIS A 93 -0.50 -3.56 -6.48
C HIS A 93 0.00 -2.10 -6.54
N PHE A 94 -0.05 -1.47 -7.72
CA PHE A 94 0.48 -0.11 -7.92
C PHE A 94 -0.64 0.86 -8.34
N PRO A 95 -1.68 1.08 -7.53
CA PRO A 95 -2.85 1.87 -7.94
C PRO A 95 -2.49 3.30 -8.36
N HIS A 96 -1.46 3.89 -7.75
CA HIS A 96 -0.95 5.22 -8.09
C HIS A 96 -0.28 5.31 -9.48
N ARG A 97 0.10 4.18 -10.08
CA ARG A 97 0.62 4.09 -11.45
C ARG A 97 -0.41 3.55 -12.43
N GLU A 98 -1.26 2.64 -11.96
CA GLU A 98 -2.29 1.99 -12.77
C GLU A 98 -3.52 2.89 -13.02
N ASP A 99 -3.90 3.74 -12.07
CA ASP A 99 -4.94 4.75 -12.26
C ASP A 99 -4.61 6.02 -11.44
N PRO A 100 -3.63 6.82 -11.90
CA PRO A 100 -3.11 7.95 -11.14
C PRO A 100 -4.17 9.01 -10.84
N ASP A 101 -5.06 9.29 -11.80
CA ASP A 101 -6.11 10.29 -11.66
C ASP A 101 -7.11 9.87 -10.57
N ARG A 102 -7.55 8.62 -10.59
CA ARG A 102 -8.47 8.10 -9.58
C ARG A 102 -7.81 8.02 -8.21
N ALA A 103 -6.56 7.55 -8.13
CA ALA A 103 -5.81 7.53 -6.87
C ALA A 103 -5.70 8.94 -6.26
N ALA A 104 -5.38 9.94 -7.08
CA ALA A 104 -5.34 11.34 -6.65
C ALA A 104 -6.71 11.87 -6.22
N ALA A 105 -7.77 11.56 -6.97
CA ALA A 105 -9.13 11.98 -6.65
C ALA A 105 -9.63 11.39 -5.31
N GLU A 106 -9.35 10.12 -5.01
CA GLU A 106 -9.71 9.49 -3.73
C GLU A 106 -9.00 10.17 -2.55
N ILE A 107 -7.70 10.46 -2.70
CA ILE A 107 -6.90 11.17 -1.69
C ILE A 107 -7.45 12.59 -1.48
N ALA A 108 -7.64 13.36 -2.55
CA ALA A 108 -8.14 14.72 -2.48
C ALA A 108 -9.56 14.77 -1.90
N GLY A 109 -10.43 13.86 -2.32
CA GLY A 109 -11.80 13.74 -1.80
C GLY A 109 -11.85 13.45 -0.31
N PHE A 110 -10.99 12.54 0.18
CA PHE A 110 -10.89 12.25 1.61
C PHE A 110 -10.47 13.48 2.41
N PHE A 111 -9.37 14.13 2.04
CA PHE A 111 -8.91 15.32 2.76
C PHE A 111 -9.84 16.53 2.61
N GLY A 112 -10.59 16.62 1.51
CA GLY A 112 -11.65 17.62 1.35
C GLY A 112 -12.75 17.47 2.39
N ARG A 113 -13.17 16.23 2.70
CA ARG A 113 -14.19 15.95 3.73
C ARG A 113 -13.71 16.22 5.15
N LEU A 114 -12.40 16.12 5.42
CA LEU A 114 -11.83 16.37 6.74
C LEU A 114 -11.67 17.86 7.08
N ARG A 115 -11.74 18.75 6.07
CA ARG A 115 -11.58 20.20 6.25
C ARG A 115 -12.91 20.94 6.44
N GLY A 116 -14.04 20.27 6.19
CA GLY A 116 -15.40 20.80 6.42
C GLY A 116 -15.96 20.29 7.73
#